data_AF-A0A965PRP5-F1
#
_entry.id   AF-A0A965PRP5-F1
#
_cell.length_a   1.000
_cell.length_b   1.000
_cell.length_c   1.000
_cell.angle_alpha   90.00
_cell.angle_beta   90.00
_cell.angle_gamma   90.00
#
_symmetry.space_group_name_H-M   'P 1'
#
loop_
_entity.id
_entity.type
_entity.pdbx_description
1 polymer ?
#
loop_
_entity_poly.entity_id
_entity_poly.type
_entity_poly.pdbx_seq_one_letter_code
_entity_poly.pdbx_strand_id
1 'polypeptide(L)'
;MISGYITAARELCEDYLDRALVTQQYVMRLDQFPPEIELPRPPMSGSGTTTAVVVTYTLNDTGATATLASSQYRVDRDSTPGAIRNLYGGTWPSNRDDQNSISVTWWAGYGSAASVPQRVKNAILMTVLELYEKRGDAQLPAGAKALLDSVSWGQYA
;
A
#
# COMPACT_ATOMS: atom_id res chain seq x y z
N MET A 1 12.71 16.76 17.39
CA MET A 1 11.76 17.81 16.96
C MET A 1 11.63 17.86 15.44
N ILE A 2 12.70 18.11 14.66
CA ILE A 2 12.62 18.12 13.18
C ILE A 2 12.20 16.76 12.58
N SER A 3 12.66 15.66 13.18
CA SER A 3 12.26 14.30 12.78
C SER A 3 10.74 14.08 12.81
N GLY A 4 10.04 14.66 13.80
CA GLY A 4 8.58 14.54 13.91
C GLY A 4 7.82 15.25 12.78
N TYR A 5 8.33 16.41 12.34
CA TYR A 5 7.74 17.12 11.19
C TYR A 5 7.97 16.38 9.87
N ILE A 6 9.12 15.71 9.71
CA ILE A 6 9.38 14.88 8.53
C ILE A 6 8.41 13.69 8.48
N THR A 7 8.16 13.04 9.62
CA THR A 7 7.17 11.95 9.70
C THR A 7 5.77 12.44 9.36
N ALA A 8 5.31 13.53 9.98
CA ALA A 8 3.97 14.07 9.73
C ALA A 8 3.80 14.54 8.26
N ALA A 9 4.80 15.22 7.69
CA ALA A 9 4.78 15.63 6.29
C ALA A 9 4.73 14.44 5.33
N ARG A 10 5.45 13.36 5.64
CA ARG A 10 5.41 12.12 4.86
C ARG A 10 4.01 11.50 4.91
N GLU A 11 3.44 11.32 6.10
CA GLU A 11 2.11 10.73 6.30
C GLU A 11 1.03 11.52 5.54
N LEU A 12 1.06 12.86 5.63
CA LEU A 12 0.17 13.73 4.85
C LEU A 12 0.30 13.54 3.34
N CYS A 13 1.53 13.42 2.82
CA CYS A 13 1.75 13.19 1.39
C CYS A 13 1.29 11.79 0.95
N GLU A 14 1.49 10.77 1.80
CA GLU A 14 1.06 9.39 1.54
C GLU A 14 -0.46 9.26 1.53
N ASP A 15 -1.14 9.94 2.45
CA ASP A 15 -2.61 10.00 2.51
C ASP A 15 -3.21 10.78 1.35
N TYR A 16 -2.59 11.88 0.91
CA TYR A 16 -3.06 12.61 -0.26
C TYR A 16 -2.93 11.81 -1.56
N LEU A 17 -1.87 11.04 -1.70
CA LEU A 17 -1.63 10.24 -2.91
C LEU A 17 -2.33 8.89 -2.90
N ASP A 18 -2.86 8.44 -1.75
CA ASP A 18 -3.24 7.04 -1.51
C ASP A 18 -2.13 6.04 -1.90
N ARG A 19 -0.88 6.40 -1.63
CA ARG A 19 0.31 5.61 -2.02
C ARG A 19 1.27 5.42 -0.86
N ALA A 20 2.04 4.34 -0.91
CA ALA A 20 3.21 4.16 -0.05
C ALA A 20 4.45 4.76 -0.74
N LEU A 21 5.23 5.59 -0.04
CA LEU A 21 6.44 6.18 -0.63
C LEU A 21 7.66 5.28 -0.41
N VAL A 22 7.90 4.90 0.84
CA VAL A 22 8.99 3.99 1.22
C VAL A 22 8.43 2.59 1.41
N THR A 23 9.26 1.55 1.22
CA THR A 23 8.83 0.17 1.44
C THR A 23 8.25 -0.03 2.84
N GLN A 24 6.99 -0.45 2.89
CA GLN A 24 6.26 -0.78 4.10
C GLN A 24 5.46 -2.06 3.89
N GLN A 25 5.28 -2.80 4.98
CA GLN A 25 4.45 -3.99 5.00
C GLN A 25 3.04 -3.61 5.43
N TYR A 26 2.05 -4.02 4.65
CA TYR A 26 0.63 -3.83 4.96
C TYR A 26 -0.02 -5.18 5.21
N VAL A 27 -1.01 -5.17 6.09
CA VAL A 27 -1.88 -6.31 6.39
C VAL A 27 -3.32 -5.87 6.20
N MET A 28 -4.04 -6.58 5.33
CA MET A 28 -5.48 -6.41 5.11
C MET A 28 -6.18 -7.66 5.60
N ARG A 29 -7.29 -7.47 6.30
CA ARG A 29 -8.14 -8.57 6.71
C ARG A 29 -9.48 -8.50 6.00
N LEU A 30 -9.97 -9.65 5.59
CA LEU A 30 -11.22 -9.83 4.86
C LEU A 30 -12.01 -10.95 5.53
N ASP A 31 -13.33 -10.87 5.44
CA ASP A 31 -14.21 -11.89 5.99
C ASP A 31 -14.34 -13.09 5.03
N GLN A 32 -14.37 -12.84 3.72
CA GLN A 32 -14.51 -13.85 2.67
C GLN A 32 -13.63 -13.52 1.46
N PHE A 33 -13.26 -14.54 0.67
CA PHE A 33 -12.49 -14.36 -0.57
C PHE A 33 -13.33 -13.68 -1.67
N PRO A 34 -12.99 -12.45 -2.08
CA PRO A 34 -13.59 -11.84 -3.26
C PRO A 34 -13.07 -12.49 -4.56
N PRO A 35 -13.73 -12.27 -5.71
CA PRO A 35 -13.22 -12.76 -7.00
C PRO A 35 -11.81 -12.24 -7.33
N GLU A 36 -11.52 -11.01 -6.90
CA GLU A 36 -10.21 -10.35 -7.01
C GLU A 36 -9.93 -9.60 -5.70
N ILE A 37 -8.71 -9.75 -5.18
CA ILE A 37 -8.26 -9.04 -3.98
C ILE A 37 -7.43 -7.85 -4.45
N GLU A 38 -8.02 -6.66 -4.40
CA GLU A 38 -7.30 -5.42 -4.65
C GLU A 38 -6.45 -5.05 -3.43
N LEU A 39 -5.19 -4.68 -3.68
CA LEU A 39 -4.21 -4.32 -2.66
C LEU A 39 -4.07 -2.79 -2.62
N PRO A 40 -4.59 -2.12 -1.59
CA PRO A 40 -4.52 -0.67 -1.48
C PRO A 40 -3.07 -0.18 -1.29
N ARG A 41 -2.86 1.12 -1.49
CA ARG A 41 -1.56 1.82 -1.40
C ARG A 41 -0.54 1.36 -2.46
N PRO A 42 -0.76 1.62 -3.76
CA PRO A 42 0.29 1.40 -4.78
C PRO A 42 1.52 2.29 -4.54
N PRO A 43 2.67 2.03 -5.21
CA PRO A 43 2.95 0.83 -6.01
C PRO A 43 3.22 -0.39 -5.12
N MET A 44 2.91 -1.59 -5.62
CA MET A 44 3.40 -2.81 -4.99
C MET A 44 4.92 -2.89 -5.12
N SER A 45 5.59 -3.33 -4.06
CA SER A 45 7.05 -3.46 -4.09
C SER A 45 7.46 -4.58 -5.04
N GLY A 46 8.21 -4.23 -6.09
CA GLY A 46 8.52 -5.14 -7.21
C GLY A 46 9.91 -5.77 -7.18
N SER A 47 10.83 -5.36 -6.28
CA SER A 47 12.23 -5.81 -6.33
C SER A 47 12.78 -6.23 -4.98
N GLY A 48 13.59 -7.29 -4.96
CA GLY A 48 14.36 -7.74 -3.80
C GLY A 48 13.56 -8.64 -2.85
N THR A 49 13.93 -8.59 -1.57
CA THR A 49 13.31 -9.38 -0.48
C THR A 49 11.88 -8.94 -0.14
N THR A 50 11.41 -7.84 -0.71
CA THR A 50 10.11 -7.21 -0.43
C THR A 50 9.05 -7.57 -1.47
N THR A 51 9.17 -8.75 -2.08
CA THR A 51 8.21 -9.26 -3.10
C THR A 51 7.22 -10.27 -2.52
N ALA A 52 7.45 -10.73 -1.28
CA ALA A 52 6.63 -11.73 -0.62
C ALA A 52 5.20 -11.22 -0.41
N VAL A 53 4.23 -12.00 -0.90
CA VAL A 53 2.82 -11.86 -0.57
C VAL A 53 2.43 -13.10 0.19
N VAL A 54 1.74 -12.93 1.32
CA VAL A 54 1.31 -14.03 2.17
C VAL A 54 -0.19 -13.91 2.37
N VAL A 55 -0.93 -14.93 1.93
CA VAL A 55 -2.36 -15.05 2.13
C VAL A 55 -2.59 -16.16 3.14
N THR A 56 -3.15 -15.83 4.29
CA THR A 56 -3.56 -16.80 5.31
C THR A 56 -5.06 -16.79 5.45
N TYR A 57 -5.67 -17.94 5.67
CA TYR A 57 -7.11 -18.08 5.83
C TYR A 57 -7.45 -19.12 6.91
N THR A 58 -8.60 -18.95 7.54
CA THR A 58 -9.10 -19.89 8.55
C THR A 58 -9.84 -21.05 7.89
N LEU A 59 -9.47 -22.28 8.25
CA LEU A 59 -10.08 -23.51 7.77
C LEU A 59 -11.47 -23.73 8.38
N ASN A 60 -12.42 -24.18 7.56
CA ASN A 60 -13.81 -24.44 7.96
C ASN A 60 -13.96 -25.55 9.00
N ASP A 61 -13.19 -26.63 8.82
CA ASP A 61 -13.32 -27.88 9.57
C ASP A 61 -12.73 -27.82 10.98
N THR A 62 -11.63 -27.10 11.13
CA THR A 62 -10.78 -27.10 12.32
C THR A 62 -10.71 -25.72 13.01
N GLY A 63 -11.05 -24.65 12.30
CA GLY A 63 -10.83 -23.27 12.77
C GLY A 63 -9.35 -22.87 12.86
N ALA A 64 -8.43 -23.69 12.33
CA ALA A 64 -7.01 -23.39 12.29
C ALA A 64 -6.67 -22.43 11.15
N THR A 65 -5.64 -21.60 11.32
CA THR A 65 -5.11 -20.74 10.25
C THR A 65 -4.18 -21.55 9.34
N ALA A 66 -4.49 -21.57 8.04
CA ALA A 66 -3.66 -22.12 6.99
C ALA A 66 -3.05 -20.99 6.14
N THR A 67 -1.89 -21.25 5.53
CA THR A 67 -1.28 -20.35 4.53
C THR A 67 -1.57 -20.90 3.14
N LEU A 68 -2.11 -20.05 2.26
CA LEU A 68 -2.33 -20.39 0.86
C LEU A 68 -0.98 -20.45 0.13
N ALA A 69 -0.73 -21.55 -0.58
CA ALA A 69 0.50 -21.71 -1.34
C ALA A 69 0.58 -20.66 -2.46
N SER A 70 1.77 -20.07 -2.66
CA SER A 70 2.01 -19.07 -3.72
C SER A 70 1.80 -19.61 -5.13
N SER A 71 1.75 -20.94 -5.29
CA SER A 71 1.42 -21.62 -6.55
C SER A 71 -0.08 -21.67 -6.85
N GLN A 72 -0.96 -21.23 -5.95
CA GLN A 72 -2.42 -21.28 -6.14
C GLN A 72 -3.03 -19.94 -6.56
N TYR A 73 -2.27 -18.85 -6.50
CA TYR A 73 -2.73 -17.52 -6.88
C TYR A 73 -1.67 -16.79 -7.70
N ARG A 74 -2.12 -15.80 -8.47
CA ARG A 74 -1.26 -14.88 -9.22
C ARG A 74 -1.33 -13.49 -8.58
N VAL A 75 -0.20 -12.81 -8.54
CA VAL A 75 -0.09 -11.43 -8.06
C VAL A 75 0.23 -10.55 -9.26
N ASP A 76 -0.70 -9.67 -9.60
CA ASP A 76 -0.54 -8.61 -10.58
C ASP A 76 0.04 -7.38 -9.88
N ARG A 77 1.34 -7.16 -10.09
CA ARG A 77 2.09 -6.05 -9.49
C ARG A 77 2.13 -4.81 -10.39
N ASP A 78 1.77 -4.96 -11.66
CA ASP A 78 1.80 -3.89 -12.66
C ASP A 78 0.51 -3.06 -12.63
N SER A 79 -0.61 -3.70 -12.24
CA SER A 79 -1.86 -3.00 -11.95
C SER A 79 -1.68 -1.98 -10.82
N THR A 80 -2.38 -0.85 -10.93
CA THR A 80 -2.42 0.23 -9.94
C THR A 80 -3.88 0.51 -9.59
N PRO A 81 -4.42 0.01 -8.46
CA PRO A 81 -3.76 -0.79 -7.40
C PRO A 81 -3.36 -2.20 -7.85
N GLY A 82 -2.40 -2.80 -7.14
CA GLY A 82 -1.99 -4.18 -7.39
C GLY A 82 -3.08 -5.15 -6.98
N ALA A 83 -3.12 -6.35 -7.57
CA ALA A 83 -4.22 -7.28 -7.34
C ALA A 83 -3.76 -8.73 -7.21
N ILE A 84 -4.48 -9.50 -6.39
CA ILE A 84 -4.32 -10.96 -6.29
C ILE A 84 -5.55 -11.62 -6.89
N ARG A 85 -5.30 -12.57 -7.79
CA ARG A 85 -6.34 -13.33 -8.49
C ARG A 85 -6.03 -14.82 -8.44
N ASN A 86 -7.04 -15.65 -8.61
CA ASN A 86 -6.82 -17.09 -8.79
C ASN A 86 -6.07 -17.39 -10.08
N LEU A 87 -5.47 -18.58 -10.17
CA LEU A 87 -5.00 -19.10 -11.45
C LEU A 87 -6.17 -19.36 -12.41
N TYR A 88 -5.86 -19.45 -13.70
CA TYR A 88 -6.85 -19.78 -14.72
C TYR A 88 -7.51 -21.13 -14.41
N GLY A 89 -8.84 -21.15 -14.31
CA GLY A 89 -9.61 -22.34 -13.93
C GLY A 89 -9.51 -22.75 -12.45
N GLY A 90 -8.77 -21.99 -11.63
CA GLY A 90 -8.67 -22.21 -10.19
C GLY A 90 -9.76 -21.47 -9.41
N THR A 91 -10.06 -22.00 -8.22
CA THR A 91 -10.99 -21.39 -7.26
C THR A 91 -10.29 -21.17 -5.93
N TRP A 92 -10.76 -20.17 -5.17
CA TRP A 92 -10.28 -19.94 -3.81
C TRP A 92 -10.64 -21.17 -2.95
N PRO A 93 -9.80 -21.52 -1.96
CA PRO A 93 -10.14 -22.57 -1.01
C PRO A 93 -11.36 -22.15 -0.19
N SER A 94 -12.11 -23.13 0.31
CA SER A 94 -13.18 -22.86 1.27
C SER A 94 -12.58 -22.32 2.57
N ASN A 95 -12.93 -21.10 2.94
CA ASN A 95 -12.61 -20.48 4.22
C ASN A 95 -13.83 -20.49 5.13
N ARG A 96 -13.58 -20.27 6.42
CA ARG A 96 -14.61 -20.00 7.41
C ARG A 96 -15.23 -18.63 7.17
N ASP A 97 -16.57 -18.56 7.22
CA ASP A 97 -17.34 -17.32 7.09
C ASP A 97 -17.43 -16.59 8.44
N ASP A 98 -16.28 -16.33 9.05
CA ASP A 98 -16.16 -15.54 10.29
C ASP A 98 -15.46 -14.20 10.01
N GLN A 99 -15.60 -13.24 10.92
CA GLN A 99 -14.94 -11.94 10.83
C GLN A 99 -13.41 -12.10 10.75
N ASN A 100 -12.76 -11.39 9.83
CA ASN A 100 -11.30 -11.40 9.63
C ASN A 100 -10.71 -12.79 9.33
N SER A 101 -11.49 -13.68 8.71
CA SER A 101 -11.05 -15.06 8.42
C SER A 101 -9.91 -15.15 7.42
N ILE A 102 -9.65 -14.09 6.65
CA ILE A 102 -8.56 -14.02 5.68
C ILE A 102 -7.67 -12.85 6.06
N SER A 103 -6.36 -13.05 5.99
CA SER A 103 -5.36 -12.02 6.18
C SER A 103 -4.38 -12.06 5.02
N VAL A 104 -4.21 -10.92 4.36
CA VAL A 104 -3.31 -10.73 3.23
C VAL A 104 -2.22 -9.77 3.66
N THR A 105 -0.97 -10.21 3.56
CA THR A 105 0.20 -9.41 3.88
C THR A 105 0.99 -9.16 2.60
N TRP A 106 1.28 -7.90 2.31
CA TRP A 106 2.07 -7.51 1.13
C TRP A 106 2.99 -6.34 1.46
N TRP A 107 3.91 -6.08 0.53
CA TRP A 107 4.80 -4.92 0.58
C TRP A 107 4.40 -3.90 -0.46
N ALA A 108 4.31 -2.65 -0.05
CA ALA A 108 4.06 -1.50 -0.92
C ALA A 108 5.15 -0.44 -0.75
N GLY A 109 5.37 0.36 -1.79
CA GLY A 109 6.31 1.47 -1.80
C GLY A 109 7.34 1.39 -2.94
N TYR A 110 7.99 2.51 -3.22
CA TYR A 110 8.99 2.65 -4.29
C TYR A 110 10.32 1.97 -3.98
N GLY A 111 10.50 1.38 -2.78
CA GLY A 111 11.78 0.87 -2.33
C GLY A 111 12.41 1.78 -1.27
N SER A 112 13.68 2.10 -1.50
CA SER A 112 14.45 3.03 -0.68
C SER A 112 13.96 4.47 -0.84
N ALA A 113 14.31 5.35 0.11
CA ALA A 113 14.08 6.78 -0.01
C ALA A 113 14.70 7.39 -1.29
N ALA A 114 15.77 6.78 -1.85
CA ALA A 114 16.36 7.24 -3.10
C ALA A 114 15.42 7.05 -4.29
N SER A 115 14.66 5.95 -4.30
CA SER A 115 13.72 5.57 -5.37
C SER A 115 12.44 6.42 -5.41
N VAL A 116 12.15 7.17 -4.35
CA VAL A 116 11.00 8.08 -4.31
C VAL A 116 11.21 9.22 -5.33
N PRO A 117 10.19 9.56 -6.16
CA PRO A 117 10.30 10.64 -7.13
C PRO A 117 10.72 11.98 -6.48
N GLN A 118 11.61 12.73 -7.14
CA GLN A 118 12.11 13.99 -6.61
C GLN A 118 11.00 15.02 -6.34
N ARG A 119 9.93 15.01 -7.15
CA ARG A 119 8.75 15.86 -6.97
C ARG A 119 8.09 15.64 -5.61
N VAL A 120 7.96 14.38 -5.17
CA VAL A 120 7.40 14.03 -3.86
C VAL A 120 8.35 14.46 -2.75
N LYS A 121 9.67 14.27 -2.91
CA LYS A 121 10.66 14.75 -1.92
C LYS A 121 10.56 16.27 -1.73
N ASN A 122 10.40 17.02 -2.82
CA ASN A 122 10.22 18.46 -2.78
C ASN A 122 8.90 18.86 -2.11
N ALA A 123 7.80 18.13 -2.38
CA ALA A 123 6.52 18.33 -1.70
C ALA A 123 6.64 18.11 -0.18
N ILE A 124 7.33 17.06 0.26
CA ILE A 124 7.60 16.81 1.68
C ILE A 124 8.38 17.97 2.30
N LEU A 125 9.43 18.47 1.64
CA LEU A 125 10.22 19.60 2.15
C LEU A 125 9.38 20.87 2.32
N MET A 126 8.49 21.17 1.36
CA MET A 126 7.55 22.29 1.46
C MET A 126 6.59 22.12 2.63
N THR A 127 6.07 20.91 2.83
CA THR A 127 5.18 20.60 3.96
C THR A 127 5.91 20.67 5.31
N VAL A 128 7.17 20.24 5.38
CA VAL A 128 7.99 20.37 6.61
C VAL A 128 8.21 21.83 6.98
N LEU A 129 8.49 22.70 5.99
CA LEU A 129 8.63 24.14 6.21
C LEU A 129 7.33 24.73 6.78
N GLU A 130 6.19 24.41 6.17
CA GLU A 130 4.88 24.87 6.61
C GLU A 130 4.56 24.41 8.05
N LEU A 131 4.80 23.13 8.38
CA LEU A 131 4.58 22.60 9.73
C LEU A 131 5.50 23.23 10.78
N TYR A 132 6.70 23.64 10.38
CA TYR A 132 7.64 24.33 11.27
C TYR A 132 7.23 25.78 11.54
N GLU A 133 6.79 26.49 10.50
CA GLU A 133 6.35 27.89 10.57
C GLU A 133 4.98 28.03 11.25
N LYS A 134 4.02 27.17 10.88
CA LYS A 134 2.63 27.18 11.34
C LYS A 134 2.34 26.02 12.28
N ARG A 135 2.96 26.07 13.46
CA ARG A 135 2.82 25.07 14.55
C ARG A 135 1.34 24.90 14.96
N GLY A 136 0.61 24.02 14.30
CA GLY A 136 -0.79 23.70 14.63
C GLY A 136 -1.71 23.46 13.44
N ASP A 137 -1.34 23.87 12.23
CA ASP A 137 -2.16 23.62 11.03
C ASP A 137 -1.44 22.60 10.13
N ALA A 138 -1.87 21.34 10.23
CA ALA A 138 -1.28 20.23 9.49
C ALA A 138 -1.92 20.13 8.10
N GLN A 139 -1.62 21.09 7.23
CA GLN A 139 -2.13 21.13 5.86
C GLN A 139 -1.03 21.01 4.82
N LEU A 140 -1.37 20.36 3.71
CA LEU A 140 -0.52 20.33 2.53
C LEU A 140 -0.55 21.70 1.84
N PRO A 141 0.60 22.39 1.71
CA PRO A 141 0.66 23.67 1.01
C PRO A 141 0.31 23.50 -0.47
N ALA A 142 -0.26 24.54 -1.09
CA ALA A 142 -0.73 24.47 -2.48
C ALA A 142 0.37 24.06 -3.48
N GLY A 143 1.61 24.52 -3.25
CA GLY A 143 2.76 24.12 -4.07
C GLY A 143 3.12 22.63 -3.94
N ALA A 144 2.97 22.06 -2.74
CA ALA A 144 3.14 20.62 -2.53
C ALA A 144 2.03 19.83 -3.24
N LYS A 145 0.76 20.27 -3.12
CA LYS A 145 -0.37 19.63 -3.82
C LYS A 145 -0.16 19.58 -5.34
N ALA A 146 0.23 20.69 -5.96
CA ALA A 146 0.50 20.72 -7.41
C ALA A 146 1.61 19.72 -7.83
N LEU A 147 2.64 19.56 -7.00
CA LEU A 147 3.68 18.56 -7.25
C LEU A 147 3.15 17.13 -7.08
N LEU A 148 2.32 16.88 -6.07
CA LEU A 148 1.70 15.58 -5.82
C LEU A 148 0.69 15.21 -6.91
N ASP A 149 -0.09 16.17 -7.40
CA ASP A 149 -1.06 15.99 -8.50
C ASP A 149 -0.37 15.59 -9.80
N SER A 150 0.84 16.10 -10.06
CA SER A 150 1.62 15.66 -11.22
C SER A 150 2.12 14.21 -11.13
N VAL A 151 2.04 13.60 -9.94
CA VAL A 151 2.43 12.21 -9.67
C VAL A 151 1.19 11.31 -9.49
N SER A 152 0.03 11.89 -9.19
CA SER A 152 -1.22 11.15 -9.03
C SER A 152 -1.67 10.58 -10.37
N TRP A 153 -2.27 9.39 -10.31
CA TRP A 153 -2.71 8.64 -11.49
C TRP A 153 -3.87 9.38 -12.17
N GLY A 154 -3.84 9.48 -13.50
CA GLY A 154 -4.90 10.15 -14.28
C GLY A 154 -4.51 11.50 -14.88
N GLN A 155 -3.33 12.04 -14.58
CA GLN A 155 -2.79 13.22 -15.28
C GLN A 155 -1.79 12.80 -16.36
N TYR A 156 -2.30 12.22 -17.44
CA TYR A 156 -1.54 12.13 -18.69
C TYR A 156 -1.77 13.44 -19.45
N ALA A 157 -0.82 14.37 -19.33
CA ALA A 157 -0.63 15.44 -20.31
C ALA A 157 0.32 14.95 -21.41
#